data_AF-A0A8G2J4S9-F1
#
_entry.id   AF-A0A8G2J4S9-F1
#
_cell.length_a   1.000
_cell.length_b   1.000
_cell.length_c   1.000
_cell.angle_alpha   90.00
_cell.angle_beta   90.00
_cell.angle_gamma   90.00
#
_symmetry.space_group_name_H-M   'P 1'
#
loop_
_entity.id
_entity.type
_entity.pdbx_description
1 polymer ?
#
loop_
_entity_poly.entity_id
_entity_poly.type
_entity_poly.pdbx_seq_one_letter_code
_entity_poly.pdbx_strand_id
1 'polypeptide(L)'
;MSGDDLDRALEGARQANERVEAASAKSSAAGEELLRKRGTERTQFEAFISSLAKELSATTTKLDQSRIPRISLDRPLHPGPPAANLEMKKVIGSMSILGKLSVSESSIKLEIDWDKPIQIGSLDIPDIKYPVGSVEPKQVITAMIDAYTKAINQRASS
;
A
#
# COMPACT_ATOMS: atom_id res chain seq x y z
N MET A 1 -22.93 -12.68 59.23
CA MET A 1 -21.90 -12.85 58.19
C MET A 1 -20.60 -13.08 58.91
N SER A 2 -20.00 -14.26 58.73
CA SER A 2 -18.79 -14.68 59.44
C SER A 2 -17.56 -14.20 58.67
N GLY A 3 -16.41 -14.03 59.36
CA GLY A 3 -15.15 -13.59 58.74
C GLY A 3 -14.76 -14.39 57.49
N ASP A 4 -15.08 -15.69 57.47
CA ASP A 4 -14.80 -16.61 56.36
C ASP A 4 -15.51 -16.22 55.04
N ASP A 5 -16.69 -15.61 55.09
CA ASP A 5 -17.41 -15.15 53.89
C ASP A 5 -16.76 -13.90 53.29
N LEU A 6 -16.19 -13.04 54.14
CA LEU A 6 -15.51 -11.81 53.74
C LEU A 6 -14.14 -12.12 53.11
N ASP A 7 -13.41 -13.07 53.68
CA ASP A 7 -12.13 -13.54 53.15
C ASP A 7 -12.30 -14.23 51.79
N ARG A 8 -13.35 -15.02 51.63
CA ARG A 8 -13.68 -15.66 50.33
C ARG A 8 -14.06 -14.63 49.26
N ALA A 9 -14.77 -13.57 49.64
CA ALA A 9 -15.12 -12.48 48.73
C ALA A 9 -13.90 -11.64 48.33
N LEU A 10 -12.98 -11.37 49.28
CA LEU A 10 -11.71 -10.68 49.03
C LEU A 10 -10.80 -11.50 48.10
N GLU A 11 -10.73 -12.81 48.29
CA GLU A 11 -9.95 -13.71 47.43
C GLU A 11 -10.53 -13.77 46.00
N GLY A 12 -11.86 -13.83 45.88
CA GLY A 12 -12.54 -13.75 44.59
C GLY A 12 -12.31 -12.42 43.87
N ALA A 13 -12.31 -11.30 44.60
CA ALA A 13 -12.02 -9.98 44.06
C ALA A 13 -10.56 -9.85 43.59
N ARG A 14 -9.60 -10.41 44.35
CA ARG A 14 -8.18 -10.44 43.96
C ARG A 14 -7.97 -11.23 42.66
N GLN A 15 -8.54 -12.43 42.56
CA GLN A 15 -8.43 -13.24 41.34
C GLN A 15 -9.10 -12.58 40.12
N ALA A 16 -10.23 -11.89 40.33
CA ALA A 16 -10.87 -11.12 39.27
C ALA A 16 -9.98 -9.95 38.81
N ASN A 17 -9.34 -9.24 39.74
CA ASN A 17 -8.45 -8.13 39.44
C ASN A 17 -7.20 -8.60 38.70
N GLU A 18 -6.58 -9.70 39.13
CA GLU A 18 -5.45 -10.33 38.44
C GLU A 18 -5.79 -10.75 36.99
N ARG A 19 -7.01 -11.27 36.76
CA ARG A 19 -7.48 -11.62 35.41
C ARG A 19 -7.66 -10.39 34.52
N VAL A 20 -8.18 -9.29 35.07
CA VAL A 20 -8.34 -8.02 34.34
C VAL A 20 -6.99 -7.40 34.03
N GLU A 21 -6.06 -7.38 34.98
CA GLU A 21 -4.69 -6.89 34.77
C GLU A 21 -3.96 -7.73 33.71
N ALA A 22 -4.08 -9.06 33.77
CA ALA A 22 -3.50 -9.94 32.76
C ALA A 22 -4.12 -9.74 31.36
N ALA A 23 -5.44 -9.50 31.27
CA ALA A 23 -6.11 -9.19 30.01
C ALA A 23 -5.71 -7.81 29.47
N SER A 24 -5.59 -6.81 30.35
CA SER A 24 -5.12 -5.47 30.00
C SER A 24 -3.67 -5.51 29.50
N ALA A 25 -2.78 -6.23 30.18
CA ALA A 25 -1.39 -6.39 29.76
C ALA A 25 -1.27 -7.06 28.39
N LYS A 26 -2.08 -8.11 28.12
CA LYS A 26 -2.16 -8.75 26.80
C LYS A 26 -2.68 -7.80 25.73
N SER A 27 -3.70 -6.99 26.03
CA SER A 27 -4.27 -6.01 25.10
C SER A 27 -3.28 -4.89 24.79
N SER A 28 -2.58 -4.36 25.79
CA SER A 28 -1.53 -3.35 25.63
C SER A 28 -0.37 -3.89 24.79
N ALA A 29 0.12 -5.09 25.07
CA ALA A 29 1.19 -5.72 24.29
C ALA A 29 0.78 -5.96 22.81
N ALA A 30 -0.46 -6.39 22.57
CA ALA A 30 -0.99 -6.54 21.21
C ALA A 30 -1.11 -5.18 20.49
N GLY A 31 -1.52 -4.13 21.20
CA GLY A 31 -1.59 -2.76 20.68
C GLY A 31 -0.22 -2.19 20.32
N GLU A 32 0.77 -2.36 21.19
CA GLU A 32 2.15 -1.95 20.94
C GLU A 32 2.76 -2.68 19.74
N GLU A 33 2.54 -3.99 19.61
CA GLU A 33 3.03 -4.76 18.47
C GLU A 33 2.37 -4.34 17.15
N LEU A 34 1.07 -4.01 17.16
CA LEU A 34 0.38 -3.45 15.99
C LEU A 34 0.95 -2.09 15.58
N LEU A 35 1.23 -1.21 16.55
CA LEU A 35 1.86 0.09 16.29
C LEU A 35 3.27 -0.07 15.73
N ARG A 36 4.06 -1.00 16.28
CA ARG A 36 5.42 -1.32 15.81
C ARG A 36 5.42 -1.85 14.38
N LYS A 37 4.49 -2.77 14.05
CA LYS A 37 4.31 -3.30 12.68
C LYS A 37 3.94 -2.18 11.70
N ARG A 38 2.94 -1.35 12.02
CA ARG A 38 2.56 -0.21 11.18
C ARG A 38 3.69 0.80 10.97
N GLY A 39 4.49 1.07 12.00
CA GLY A 39 5.67 1.93 11.91
C GLY A 39 6.73 1.37 10.95
N THR A 40 6.94 0.05 10.99
CA THR A 40 7.90 -0.65 10.13
C THR A 40 7.43 -0.66 8.68
N GLU A 41 6.16 -1.02 8.43
CA GLU A 41 5.53 -1.01 7.10
C GLU A 41 5.61 0.37 6.45
N ARG A 42 5.29 1.43 7.20
CA ARG A 42 5.40 2.80 6.72
C ARG A 42 6.83 3.18 6.35
N THR A 43 7.79 2.84 7.20
CA THR A 43 9.21 3.14 6.93
C THR A 43 9.70 2.44 5.66
N GLN A 44 9.35 1.16 5.49
CA GLN A 44 9.71 0.37 4.31
C GLN A 44 9.05 0.90 3.04
N PHE A 45 7.76 1.26 3.11
CA PHE A 45 7.06 1.88 1.99
C PHE A 45 7.71 3.21 1.60
N GLU A 46 8.00 4.08 2.56
CA GLU A 46 8.65 5.37 2.27
C GLU A 46 10.04 5.22 1.64
N ALA A 47 10.84 4.26 2.13
CA ALA A 47 12.13 3.92 1.53
C ALA A 47 11.99 3.43 0.09
N PHE A 48 10.99 2.58 -0.18
CA PHE A 48 10.67 2.12 -1.51
C PHE A 48 10.23 3.27 -2.43
N ILE A 49 9.27 4.11 -2.01
CA ILE A 49 8.78 5.22 -2.82
C ILE A 49 9.90 6.26 -3.08
N SER A 50 10.81 6.48 -2.13
CA SER A 50 12.00 7.31 -2.36
C SER A 50 12.93 6.72 -3.43
N SER A 51 13.14 5.41 -3.39
CA SER A 51 13.93 4.68 -4.40
C SER A 51 13.26 4.71 -5.77
N LEU A 52 11.93 4.55 -5.80
CA LEU A 52 11.12 4.65 -7.00
C LEU A 52 11.17 6.05 -7.63
N ALA A 53 11.07 7.11 -6.83
CA ALA A 53 11.20 8.48 -7.31
C ALA A 53 12.57 8.74 -7.95
N LYS A 54 13.65 8.21 -7.36
CA LYS A 54 15.01 8.31 -7.92
C LYS A 54 15.14 7.55 -9.24
N GLU A 55 14.65 6.31 -9.30
CA GLU A 55 14.69 5.49 -10.52
C GLU A 55 13.84 6.13 -11.62
N LEU A 56 12.65 6.65 -11.27
CA LEU A 56 11.80 7.39 -12.20
C LEU A 56 12.53 8.61 -12.75
N SER A 57 13.14 9.44 -11.90
CA SER A 57 13.93 10.61 -12.33
C SER A 57 15.10 10.22 -13.25
N ALA A 58 15.80 9.13 -12.96
CA ALA A 58 16.89 8.64 -13.81
C ALA A 58 16.36 8.10 -15.16
N THR A 59 15.20 7.45 -15.12
CA THR A 59 14.54 6.86 -16.30
C THR A 59 13.86 7.93 -17.16
N THR A 60 13.32 9.00 -16.57
CA THR A 60 12.64 10.08 -17.32
C THR A 60 13.59 10.77 -18.29
N THR A 61 14.84 10.97 -17.88
CA THR A 61 15.91 11.49 -18.74
C THR A 61 16.13 10.64 -19.99
N LYS A 62 15.89 9.32 -19.92
CA LYS A 62 15.99 8.41 -21.06
C LYS A 62 14.69 8.37 -21.88
N LEU A 63 13.54 8.39 -21.22
CA LEU A 63 12.22 8.33 -21.88
C LEU A 63 11.88 9.60 -22.69
N ASP A 64 12.43 10.75 -22.31
CA ASP A 64 12.33 12.00 -23.09
C ASP A 64 12.90 11.85 -24.51
N GLN A 65 13.90 10.99 -24.68
CA GLN A 65 14.48 10.69 -25.99
C GLN A 65 13.59 9.76 -26.83
N SER A 66 12.74 8.95 -26.17
CA SER A 66 11.92 7.91 -26.80
C SER A 66 10.44 8.28 -26.98
N ARG A 67 10.02 9.50 -26.61
CA ARG A 67 8.60 9.96 -26.65
C ARG A 67 7.61 9.06 -25.88
N ILE A 68 8.09 8.31 -24.90
CA ILE A 68 7.24 7.47 -24.04
C ILE A 68 6.62 8.37 -22.96
N PRO A 69 5.31 8.24 -22.65
CA PRO A 69 4.66 9.06 -21.63
C PRO A 69 5.38 8.96 -20.28
N ARG A 70 5.65 10.13 -19.69
CA ARG A 70 6.32 10.23 -18.39
C ARG A 70 5.42 9.64 -17.31
N ILE A 71 5.96 8.69 -16.54
CA ILE A 71 5.33 8.22 -15.31
C ILE A 71 5.61 9.27 -14.22
N SER A 72 4.58 9.95 -13.74
CA SER A 72 4.66 10.85 -12.59
C SER A 72 4.25 10.14 -11.32
N LEU A 73 5.00 10.37 -10.25
CA LEU A 73 4.68 9.89 -8.92
C LEU A 73 3.93 10.98 -8.15
N ASP A 74 2.69 10.69 -7.76
CA ASP A 74 1.87 11.53 -6.89
C ASP A 74 1.73 10.87 -5.51
N ARG A 75 1.69 11.70 -4.46
CA ARG A 75 1.61 11.26 -3.07
C ARG A 75 0.42 11.94 -2.39
N PRO A 76 -0.77 11.31 -2.39
CA PRO A 76 -1.93 11.88 -1.74
C PRO A 76 -1.69 11.98 -0.22
N LEU A 77 -1.82 13.18 0.34
CA LEU A 77 -1.80 13.43 1.79
C LEU A 77 -3.12 12.94 2.39
N HIS A 78 -3.24 11.65 2.73
CA HIS A 78 -4.48 11.10 3.30
C HIS A 78 -4.20 10.39 4.64
N PRO A 79 -5.11 10.51 5.64
CA PRO A 79 -5.06 9.70 6.84
C PRO A 79 -5.37 8.24 6.48
N GLY A 80 -4.39 7.35 6.61
CA GLY A 80 -4.56 5.94 6.26
C GLY A 80 -3.25 5.19 6.04
N PRO A 81 -3.31 3.96 5.53
CA PRO A 81 -2.14 3.22 5.07
C PRO A 81 -1.36 4.05 4.03
N PRO A 82 -0.02 4.01 4.04
CA PRO A 82 0.79 4.68 3.04
C PRO A 82 0.39 4.27 1.62
N ALA A 83 0.19 5.27 0.76
CA ALA A 83 -0.19 5.08 -0.63
C ALA A 83 0.54 6.07 -1.53
N ALA A 84 0.74 5.68 -2.79
CA ALA A 84 1.31 6.53 -3.82
C ALA A 84 0.63 6.20 -5.16
N ASN A 85 0.59 7.17 -6.04
CA ASN A 85 0.00 7.05 -7.36
C ASN A 85 1.08 7.20 -8.43
N LEU A 86 1.02 6.37 -9.46
CA LEU A 86 1.83 6.46 -10.66
C LEU A 86 0.90 6.82 -11.81
N GLU A 87 1.02 8.02 -12.33
CA GLU A 87 0.18 8.49 -13.43
C GLU A 87 1.00 8.54 -14.71
N MET A 88 0.50 7.90 -15.76
CA MET A 88 0.96 8.11 -17.12
C MET A 88 -0.12 8.93 -17.82
N LYS A 89 0.20 10.17 -18.22
CA LYS A 89 -0.75 11.09 -18.84
C LYS A 89 -0.80 10.94 -20.36
N LYS A 90 -1.99 11.08 -20.95
CA LYS A 90 -2.20 11.13 -22.41
C LYS A 90 -1.53 9.95 -23.14
N VAL A 91 -1.72 8.79 -22.53
CA VAL A 91 -1.19 7.50 -22.92
C VAL A 91 -1.77 7.08 -24.26
N ILE A 92 -3.08 7.24 -24.45
CA ILE A 92 -3.73 7.03 -25.75
C ILE A 92 -4.67 8.19 -26.06
N GLY A 93 -4.27 9.04 -27.00
CA GLY A 93 -4.99 10.27 -27.29
C GLY A 93 -5.14 11.14 -26.05
N SER A 94 -6.37 11.28 -25.54
CA SER A 94 -6.69 12.03 -24.32
C SER A 94 -6.82 11.18 -23.04
N MET A 95 -6.56 9.87 -23.09
CA MET A 95 -6.72 8.96 -21.94
C MET A 95 -5.42 8.75 -21.18
N SER A 96 -5.50 8.59 -19.86
CA SER A 96 -4.37 8.40 -18.93
C SER A 96 -4.55 7.10 -18.14
N ILE A 97 -3.44 6.46 -17.75
CA ILE A 97 -3.43 5.26 -16.90
C ILE A 97 -2.91 5.65 -15.52
N LEU A 98 -3.52 5.08 -14.47
CA LEU A 98 -3.20 5.30 -13.07
C LEU A 98 -2.85 3.97 -12.39
N GLY A 99 -1.61 3.88 -11.89
CA GLY A 99 -1.11 2.82 -11.03
C GLY A 99 -1.16 3.22 -9.56
N LYS A 100 -2.04 2.62 -8.76
CA LYS A 100 -2.14 2.86 -7.31
C LYS A 100 -1.25 1.88 -6.56
N LEU A 101 -0.25 2.41 -5.86
CA LEU A 101 0.59 1.68 -4.92
C LEU A 101 0.02 1.80 -3.51
N SER A 102 -0.20 0.67 -2.87
CA SER A 102 -0.61 0.59 -1.46
C SER A 102 0.23 -0.44 -0.72
N VAL A 103 0.49 -0.19 0.56
CA VAL A 103 1.13 -1.18 1.44
C VAL A 103 0.09 -1.80 2.36
N SER A 104 0.13 -3.13 2.47
CA SER A 104 -0.65 -3.89 3.42
C SER A 104 0.21 -5.03 3.95
N GLU A 105 0.41 -5.08 5.25
CA GLU A 105 1.19 -6.12 5.91
C GLU A 105 2.58 -6.28 5.27
N SER A 106 2.89 -7.47 4.75
CA SER A 106 4.16 -7.81 4.11
C SER A 106 4.17 -7.60 2.59
N SER A 107 3.19 -6.90 2.03
CA SER A 107 3.05 -6.72 0.57
C SER A 107 2.86 -5.27 0.12
N ILE A 108 3.51 -4.90 -0.98
CA ILE A 108 3.16 -3.73 -1.80
C ILE A 108 2.25 -4.19 -2.92
N LYS A 109 1.04 -3.65 -2.98
CA LYS A 109 0.06 -3.89 -4.06
C LYS A 109 0.15 -2.76 -5.08
N LEU A 110 0.22 -3.11 -6.36
CA LEU A 110 0.08 -2.22 -7.52
C LEU A 110 -1.20 -2.59 -8.27
N GLU A 111 -2.14 -1.66 -8.31
CA GLU A 111 -3.39 -1.74 -9.08
C GLU A 111 -3.31 -0.75 -10.24
N ILE A 112 -3.53 -1.20 -11.48
CA ILE A 112 -3.37 -0.34 -12.66
C ILE A 112 -4.67 -0.33 -13.45
N ASP A 113 -5.26 0.86 -13.62
CA ASP A 113 -6.44 1.05 -14.44
C ASP A 113 -6.43 2.43 -15.13
N TRP A 114 -7.47 2.77 -15.87
CA TRP A 114 -7.68 4.11 -16.40
C TRP A 114 -7.83 5.14 -15.27
N ASP A 115 -7.18 6.31 -15.42
CA ASP A 115 -7.26 7.44 -14.47
C ASP A 115 -8.70 7.86 -14.19
N LYS A 116 -9.55 7.78 -15.22
CA LYS A 116 -11.01 7.91 -15.09
C LYS A 116 -11.66 6.76 -15.84
N PRO A 117 -12.53 5.97 -15.18
CA PRO A 117 -13.28 4.89 -15.82
C PRO A 117 -14.38 5.51 -16.71
N ILE A 118 -13.99 6.14 -17.82
CA ILE A 118 -14.94 6.68 -18.80
C ILE A 118 -15.22 5.53 -19.77
N GLN A 119 -16.40 4.91 -19.66
CA GLN A 119 -17.13 4.10 -20.67
C GLN A 119 -16.39 2.98 -21.45
N ILE A 120 -15.08 2.78 -21.27
CA ILE A 120 -14.22 1.92 -22.10
C ILE A 120 -13.83 0.62 -21.35
N GLY A 121 -14.45 0.37 -20.19
CA GLY A 121 -14.14 -0.79 -19.35
C GLY A 121 -12.83 -0.62 -18.55
N SER A 122 -12.40 -1.69 -17.88
CA SER A 122 -11.12 -1.77 -17.16
C SER A 122 -10.02 -2.23 -18.11
N LEU A 123 -8.75 -1.94 -17.82
CA LEU A 123 -7.60 -2.45 -18.58
C LEU A 123 -7.43 -3.99 -18.52
N ASP A 124 -8.26 -4.71 -17.75
CA ASP A 124 -8.18 -6.15 -17.47
C ASP A 124 -6.78 -6.56 -16.97
N ILE A 125 -6.08 -5.66 -16.26
CA ILE A 125 -4.75 -5.93 -15.71
C ILE A 125 -4.95 -6.48 -14.30
N PRO A 126 -4.41 -7.67 -13.98
CA PRO A 126 -4.52 -8.20 -12.64
C PRO A 126 -3.73 -7.34 -11.66
N ASP A 127 -4.25 -7.24 -10.44
CA ASP A 127 -3.52 -6.65 -9.31
C ASP A 127 -2.18 -7.36 -9.11
N ILE A 128 -1.10 -6.60 -9.03
CA ILE A 128 0.24 -7.13 -8.80
C ILE A 128 0.60 -6.96 -7.34
N LYS A 129 1.05 -8.03 -6.69
CA LYS A 129 1.51 -8.01 -5.29
C LYS A 129 2.98 -8.35 -5.23
N TYR A 130 3.74 -7.52 -4.54
CA TYR A 130 5.16 -7.72 -4.32
C TYR A 130 5.45 -7.86 -2.83
N PRO A 131 6.31 -8.81 -2.42
CA PRO A 131 6.81 -8.86 -1.05
C PRO A 131 7.55 -7.56 -0.69
N VAL A 132 7.27 -7.01 0.49
CA VAL A 132 7.95 -5.82 0.98
C VAL A 132 9.44 -6.14 1.19
N GLY A 133 10.31 -5.25 0.70
CA GLY A 133 11.76 -5.41 0.77
C GLY A 133 12.39 -6.20 -0.38
N SER A 134 11.58 -6.84 -1.24
CA SER A 134 12.06 -7.53 -2.46
C SER A 134 11.62 -6.85 -3.75
N VAL A 135 10.71 -5.88 -3.65
CA VAL A 135 10.21 -5.11 -4.79
C VAL A 135 11.24 -4.08 -5.25
N GLU A 136 11.68 -4.23 -6.50
CA GLU A 136 12.56 -3.26 -7.12
C GLU A 136 11.74 -2.19 -7.86
N PRO A 137 12.13 -0.90 -7.80
CA PRO A 137 11.51 0.17 -8.58
C PRO A 137 11.30 -0.15 -10.06
N LYS A 138 12.27 -0.86 -10.67
CA LYS A 138 12.22 -1.25 -12.08
C LYS A 138 11.04 -2.16 -12.40
N GLN A 139 10.68 -3.08 -11.49
CA GLN A 139 9.54 -3.98 -11.70
C GLN A 139 8.23 -3.21 -11.79
N VAL A 140 8.07 -2.19 -10.96
CA VAL A 140 6.89 -1.31 -10.96
C VAL A 140 6.85 -0.43 -12.22
N ILE A 141 7.98 0.11 -12.63
CA ILE A 141 8.08 0.89 -13.87
C ILE A 141 7.76 0.02 -15.09
N THR A 142 8.30 -1.20 -15.16
CA THR A 142 8.00 -2.16 -16.24
C THR A 142 6.51 -2.49 -16.28
N ALA A 143 5.89 -2.79 -15.13
CA ALA A 143 4.46 -3.06 -15.07
C ALA A 143 3.60 -1.90 -15.61
N MET A 144 3.98 -0.65 -15.33
CA MET A 144 3.31 0.53 -15.89
C MET A 144 3.48 0.63 -17.42
N ILE A 145 4.67 0.31 -17.95
CA ILE A 145 4.93 0.32 -19.40
C ILE A 145 4.19 -0.82 -20.11
N ASP A 146 4.11 -2.00 -19.50
CA ASP A 146 3.35 -3.14 -20.03
C ASP A 146 1.85 -2.82 -20.05
N ALA A 147 1.34 -2.19 -18.99
CA ALA A 147 -0.03 -1.70 -18.91
C ALA A 147 -0.34 -0.70 -20.03
N TYR A 148 0.56 0.25 -20.27
CA TYR A 148 0.48 1.16 -21.41
C TYR A 148 0.38 0.42 -22.74
N THR A 149 1.28 -0.52 -22.98
CA THR A 149 1.32 -1.28 -24.23
C THR A 149 0.02 -2.06 -24.44
N LYS A 150 -0.49 -2.71 -23.38
CA LYS A 150 -1.77 -3.41 -23.41
C LYS A 150 -2.93 -2.47 -23.73
N ALA A 151 -2.95 -1.30 -23.11
CA ALA A 151 -3.97 -0.28 -23.35
C ALA A 151 -3.98 0.16 -24.83
N ILE A 152 -2.81 0.41 -25.43
CA ILE A 152 -2.68 0.74 -26.86
C ILE A 152 -3.34 -0.35 -27.72
N ASN A 153 -3.02 -1.62 -27.44
CA ASN A 153 -3.53 -2.74 -28.21
C ASN A 153 -5.04 -2.92 -28.08
N GLN A 154 -5.61 -2.71 -26.89
CA GLN A 154 -7.06 -2.74 -26.66
C GLN A 154 -7.78 -1.67 -27.48
N ARG A 155 -7.24 -0.44 -27.51
CA ARG A 155 -7.84 0.66 -28.29
C ARG A 155 -7.67 0.49 -29.79
N ALA A 156 -6.60 -0.14 -30.26
CA ALA A 156 -6.46 -0.47 -31.68
C ALA A 156 -7.43 -1.58 -32.15
N SER A 157 -7.97 -2.36 -31.20
CA SER A 157 -8.89 -3.47 -31.45
C SER A 157 -10.37 -3.09 -31.27
N SER A 158 -10.65 -1.85 -30.84
CA SER A 158 -12.00 -1.29 -30.61
C SER A 158 -12.40 -0.36 -31.76
#